data_AF-A0AAX3ZHD2-F1
#
_entry.id   AF-A0AAX3ZHD2-F1
#
_cell.length_a   1.000
_cell.length_b   1.000
_cell.length_c   1.000
_cell.angle_alpha   90.00
_cell.angle_beta   90.00
_cell.angle_gamma   90.00
#
_symmetry.space_group_name_H-M   'P 1'
#
loop_
_entity.id
_entity.type
_entity.pdbx_description
1 polymer ?
#
loop_
_entity_poly.entity_id
_entity_poly.type
_entity_poly.pdbx_seq_one_letter_code
_entity_poly.pdbx_strand_id
1 'polypeptide(L)'
;MATTYDFPSDLLAGQEELHQVRAELSALLKRLPWSVEPLDGFSDDTGWRKVERPASPGWSADEQAEVEKLRRRERELAVFVSTHRYWSQITGPDRVTARSELKHAHETPPQEEA
;
A
#
# COMPACT_ATOMS: atom_id res chain seq x y z
N MET A 1 2.75 -5.95 -28.80
CA MET A 1 1.50 -6.68 -28.54
C MET A 1 1.35 -6.74 -27.04
N ALA A 2 0.27 -6.20 -26.47
CA ALA A 2 0.03 -6.31 -25.04
C ALA A 2 -0.18 -7.78 -24.70
N THR A 3 0.67 -8.34 -23.84
CA THR A 3 0.50 -9.70 -23.35
C THR A 3 -0.63 -9.68 -22.34
N THR A 4 -1.82 -10.14 -22.74
CA THR A 4 -2.94 -10.29 -21.82
C THR A 4 -2.68 -11.48 -20.90
N TYR A 5 -2.54 -11.23 -19.60
CA TYR A 5 -2.37 -12.27 -18.60
C TYR A 5 -3.73 -12.65 -18.03
N ASP A 6 -4.06 -13.94 -18.11
CA ASP A 6 -5.30 -14.47 -17.54
C ASP A 6 -5.06 -14.79 -16.06
N PHE A 7 -5.24 -13.79 -15.20
CA PHE A 7 -4.97 -13.93 -13.77
C PHE A 7 -6.05 -14.76 -13.07
N PRO A 8 -5.68 -15.71 -12.20
CA PRO A 8 -6.63 -16.43 -11.36
C PRO A 8 -7.48 -15.48 -10.50
N SER A 9 -8.75 -15.84 -10.29
CA SER A 9 -9.70 -15.00 -9.53
C SER A 9 -9.28 -14.77 -8.07
N ASP A 10 -8.63 -15.76 -7.44
CA ASP A 10 -8.08 -15.63 -6.09
C ASP A 10 -6.91 -14.64 -6.04
N LEU A 11 -6.06 -14.62 -7.07
CA LEU A 11 -4.99 -13.63 -7.21
C LEU A 11 -5.52 -12.22 -7.44
N LEU A 12 -6.54 -12.07 -8.30
CA LEU A 12 -7.22 -10.79 -8.53
C LEU A 12 -7.87 -10.26 -7.25
N ALA A 13 -8.66 -11.09 -6.57
CA ALA A 13 -9.29 -10.72 -5.31
C ALA A 13 -8.26 -10.34 -4.23
N GLY A 14 -7.16 -11.11 -4.11
CA GLY A 14 -6.10 -10.79 -3.16
C GLY A 14 -5.36 -9.49 -3.49
N GLN A 15 -5.16 -9.19 -4.78
CA GLN A 15 -4.57 -7.92 -5.21
C GLN A 15 -5.51 -6.74 -4.94
N GLU A 16 -6.80 -6.87 -5.23
CA GLU A 16 -7.79 -5.83 -4.98
C GLU A 16 -7.92 -5.54 -3.48
N GLU A 17 -8.01 -6.57 -2.64
CA GLU A 17 -8.04 -6.39 -1.19
C GLU A 17 -6.75 -5.72 -0.68
N LEU A 18 -5.58 -6.05 -1.25
CA LEU A 18 -4.32 -5.39 -0.91
C LEU A 18 -4.36 -3.89 -1.23
N HIS A 19 -4.95 -3.50 -2.36
CA HIS A 19 -5.14 -2.10 -2.72
C HIS A 19 -6.08 -1.38 -1.75
N GLN A 20 -7.21 -2.00 -1.40
CA GLN A 20 -8.17 -1.44 -0.46
C GLN A 20 -7.54 -1.23 0.93
N VAL A 21 -6.86 -2.24 1.47
CA VAL A 21 -6.18 -2.15 2.78
C VAL A 21 -5.11 -1.06 2.79
N ARG A 22 -4.34 -0.91 1.70
CA ARG A 22 -3.35 0.16 1.56
C ARG A 22 -3.99 1.55 1.50
N ALA A 23 -5.11 1.68 0.79
CA ALA A 23 -5.85 2.92 0.71
C ALA A 23 -6.40 3.32 2.09
N GLU A 24 -6.99 2.36 2.81
CA GLU A 24 -7.50 2.55 4.17
C GLU A 24 -6.40 2.93 5.16
N LEU A 25 -5.27 2.19 5.14
CA LEU A 25 -4.11 2.50 5.97
C LEU A 25 -3.55 3.89 5.67
N SER A 26 -3.46 4.28 4.39
CA SER A 26 -3.01 5.61 3.99
C SER A 26 -3.96 6.70 4.47
N ALA A 27 -5.27 6.49 4.36
CA ALA A 27 -6.28 7.43 4.86
C ALA A 27 -6.23 7.58 6.39
N LEU A 28 -6.06 6.47 7.11
CA LEU A 28 -5.85 6.46 8.56
C LEU A 28 -4.60 7.25 8.94
N LEU A 29 -3.44 6.92 8.38
CA LEU A 29 -2.17 7.59 8.70
C LEU A 29 -2.18 9.09 8.40
N LYS A 30 -2.95 9.54 7.40
CA LYS A 30 -3.15 10.97 7.10
C LYS A 30 -3.98 11.70 8.16
N ARG A 31 -4.88 11.01 8.85
CA ARG A 31 -5.72 11.59 9.92
C ARG A 31 -4.98 11.65 11.25
N LEU A 32 -4.09 10.69 11.49
CA LEU A 32 -3.41 10.54 12.77
C LEU A 32 -2.37 11.63 13.01
N PRO A 33 -2.04 11.92 14.29
CA PRO A 33 -0.90 12.75 14.64
C PRO A 33 0.38 12.25 13.97
N TRP A 34 1.26 13.18 13.61
CA TRP A 34 2.47 12.87 12.85
C TRP A 34 3.47 12.00 13.62
N SER A 35 3.37 11.95 14.95
CA SER A 35 4.15 11.06 15.82
C SER A 35 3.25 10.03 16.49
N VAL A 36 3.76 8.80 16.61
CA VAL A 36 3.13 7.70 17.34
C VAL A 36 3.23 7.93 18.85
N GLU A 37 4.38 8.37 19.34
CA GLU A 37 4.56 8.73 20.74
C GLU A 37 4.30 10.23 20.95
N PRO A 38 3.89 10.64 22.15
CA PRO A 38 3.83 12.05 22.50
C PRO A 38 5.20 12.69 22.28
N LEU A 39 5.26 13.76 21.48
CA LEU A 39 6.48 14.50 21.20
C LEU A 39 6.20 15.99 21.31
N ASP A 40 7.11 16.69 21.99
CA ASP A 40 7.11 18.14 21.99
C ASP A 40 7.40 18.67 20.57
N GLY A 41 6.77 19.81 20.27
CA GLY A 41 7.05 20.50 19.03
C GLY A 41 8.49 20.99 19.02
N PHE A 42 9.11 21.02 17.85
CA PHE A 42 10.46 21.55 17.69
C PHE A 42 10.55 22.46 16.47
N SER A 43 11.43 23.44 16.57
CA SER A 43 11.84 24.31 15.49
C SER A 43 13.37 24.33 15.46
N ASP A 44 13.94 23.90 14.34
CA ASP A 44 15.38 23.96 14.08
C ASP A 44 15.61 24.85 12.85
N ASP A 45 16.30 25.96 13.06
CA ASP A 45 16.70 26.92 12.03
C ASP A 45 18.22 26.95 11.79
N THR A 46 18.96 25.99 12.37
CA THR A 46 20.43 25.94 12.30
C THR A 46 20.95 25.33 10.99
N GLY A 47 20.09 24.62 10.25
CA GLY A 47 20.41 23.98 8.98
C GLY A 47 20.18 24.87 7.75
N TRP A 48 20.40 24.29 6.56
CA TRP A 48 20.17 24.96 5.27
C TRP A 48 18.69 25.29 4.99
N ARG A 49 17.75 24.72 5.76
CA ARG A 49 16.32 25.04 5.78
C ARG A 49 15.79 24.96 7.21
N LYS A 50 14.86 25.86 7.54
CA LYS A 50 14.06 25.77 8.77
C LYS A 50 13.20 24.51 8.72
N VAL A 51 13.29 23.69 9.78
CA VAL A 51 12.42 22.54 10.02
C VAL A 51 11.59 22.84 11.26
N GLU A 52 10.28 22.84 11.11
CA GLU A 52 9.35 23.09 12.21
C GLU A 52 8.27 22.00 12.23
N ARG A 53 8.03 21.44 13.42
CA ARG A 53 6.97 20.47 13.67
C ARG A 53 6.20 20.86 14.93
N PRO A 54 4.86 20.93 14.89
CA PRO A 54 4.07 21.19 16.08
C PRO A 54 4.13 20.01 17.05
N ALA A 55 3.79 20.25 18.32
CA ALA A 55 3.68 19.18 19.31
C ALA A 55 2.66 18.12 18.86
N SER A 56 2.99 16.86 19.06
CA SER A 56 2.14 15.72 18.75
C SER A 56 1.71 15.05 20.04
N PRO A 57 0.39 14.82 20.26
CA PRO A 57 -0.07 14.09 21.44
C PRO A 57 0.25 12.59 21.39
N GLY A 58 0.77 12.07 20.27
CA GLY A 58 0.91 10.64 20.04
C GLY A 58 -0.39 10.01 19.57
N TRP A 59 -0.35 8.71 19.28
CA TRP A 59 -1.52 7.91 18.95
C TRP A 59 -2.13 7.34 20.23
N SER A 60 -3.45 7.27 20.27
CA SER A 60 -4.16 6.48 21.26
C SER A 60 -3.91 4.98 21.05
N ALA A 61 -4.19 4.17 22.08
CA ALA A 61 -4.07 2.72 22.00
C ALA A 61 -4.98 2.12 20.92
N ASP A 62 -6.19 2.67 20.75
CA ASP A 62 -7.16 2.21 19.75
C ASP A 62 -6.67 2.52 18.33
N GLU A 63 -6.13 3.72 18.10
CA GLU A 63 -5.55 4.10 16.81
C GLU A 63 -4.33 3.25 16.46
N GLN A 64 -3.46 2.97 17.45
CA GLN A 64 -2.32 2.09 17.26
C GLN A 64 -2.77 0.66 16.91
N ALA A 65 -3.80 0.15 17.58
CA ALA A 65 -4.37 -1.17 17.29
C ALA A 65 -5.03 -1.24 15.90
N GLU A 66 -5.73 -0.19 15.46
CA GLU A 66 -6.31 -0.08 14.10
C GLU A 66 -5.20 -0.12 13.03
N VAL A 67 -4.13 0.66 13.21
CA VAL A 67 -2.97 0.64 12.30
C VAL A 67 -2.30 -0.73 12.29
N GLU A 68 -2.09 -1.35 13.45
CA GLU A 68 -1.45 -2.67 13.53
C GLU A 68 -2.28 -3.74 12.82
N LYS A 69 -3.61 -3.73 13.02
CA LYS A 69 -4.54 -4.64 12.33
C LYS A 69 -4.44 -4.50 10.82
N LEU A 70 -4.45 -3.27 10.30
CA LEU A 70 -4.33 -3.01 8.86
C LEU A 70 -2.96 -3.42 8.32
N ARG A 71 -1.86 -3.10 9.02
CA ARG A 71 -0.51 -3.53 8.61
C ARG A 71 -0.33 -5.05 8.61
N ARG A 72 -0.93 -5.74 9.56
CA ARG A 72 -0.93 -7.20 9.61
C ARG A 72 -1.65 -7.77 8.39
N ARG A 73 -2.84 -7.24 8.08
CA ARG A 73 -3.59 -7.67 6.90
C ARG A 73 -2.86 -7.35 5.60
N GLU A 74 -2.28 -6.16 5.47
CA GLU A 74 -1.45 -5.78 4.32
C GLU A 74 -0.31 -6.77 4.12
N ARG A 75 0.38 -7.15 5.21
CA ARG A 75 1.49 -8.11 5.15
C ARG A 75 1.03 -9.49 4.70
N GLU A 76 -0.08 -10.00 5.23
CA GLU A 76 -0.65 -11.29 4.82
C GLU A 76 -0.98 -11.30 3.32
N LEU A 77 -1.65 -10.26 2.83
CA LEU A 77 -2.01 -10.12 1.42
C LEU A 77 -0.77 -9.95 0.53
N ALA A 78 0.20 -9.15 0.96
CA ALA A 78 1.46 -8.97 0.23
C ALA A 78 2.22 -10.29 0.09
N VAL A 79 2.24 -11.13 1.14
CA VAL A 79 2.81 -12.48 1.07
C VAL A 79 2.00 -13.35 0.11
N PHE A 80 0.68 -13.43 0.30
CA PHE A 80 -0.22 -14.23 -0.54
C PHE A 80 -0.03 -13.93 -2.04
N VAL A 81 -0.10 -12.64 -2.41
CA VAL A 81 0.09 -12.20 -3.79
C VAL A 81 1.50 -12.52 -4.27
N SER A 82 2.55 -12.21 -3.49
CA SER A 82 3.94 -12.36 -3.95
C SER A 82 4.37 -13.82 -4.13
N THR A 83 3.82 -14.73 -3.32
CA THR A 83 4.14 -16.16 -3.33
C THR A 83 3.08 -17.02 -4.02
N HIS A 84 2.15 -16.39 -4.75
CA HIS A 84 1.05 -17.10 -5.40
C HIS A 84 1.55 -18.16 -6.39
N ARG A 85 0.88 -19.33 -6.41
CA ARG A 85 1.25 -20.47 -7.27
C ARG A 85 1.28 -20.12 -8.76
N TYR A 86 0.48 -19.14 -9.19
CA TYR A 86 0.46 -18.67 -10.59
C TYR A 86 1.85 -18.25 -11.09
N TRP A 87 2.70 -17.70 -10.22
CA TRP A 87 4.02 -17.24 -10.61
C TRP A 87 5.00 -18.37 -10.98
N SER A 88 4.71 -19.63 -10.64
CA SER A 88 5.54 -20.75 -11.09
C SER A 88 5.33 -21.05 -12.58
N GLN A 89 4.24 -20.56 -13.17
CA GLN A 89 3.89 -20.76 -14.57
C GLN A 89 4.56 -19.72 -15.49
N ILE A 90 5.07 -18.61 -14.93
CA ILE A 90 5.69 -17.52 -15.68
C ILE A 90 7.19 -17.50 -15.40
N THR A 91 7.99 -17.58 -16.45
CA THR A 91 9.45 -17.64 -16.36
C THR A 91 10.10 -16.34 -16.82
N GLY A 92 11.35 -16.12 -16.39
CA GLY A 92 12.17 -15.02 -16.89
C GLY A 92 11.58 -13.61 -16.65
N PRO A 93 11.80 -12.67 -17.59
CA PRO A 93 11.39 -11.27 -17.44
C PRO A 93 9.87 -11.09 -17.45
N ASP A 94 9.12 -11.98 -18.08
CA ASP A 94 7.66 -11.90 -18.21
C ASP A 94 6.95 -11.89 -16.84
N ARG A 95 7.57 -12.50 -15.82
CA ARG A 95 7.04 -12.49 -14.46
C ARG A 95 7.02 -11.09 -13.85
N VAL A 96 7.99 -10.24 -14.19
CA VAL A 96 8.03 -8.85 -13.71
C VAL A 96 6.95 -8.02 -14.41
N THR A 97 6.79 -8.22 -15.72
CA THR A 97 5.71 -7.60 -16.51
C THR A 97 4.34 -8.01 -15.98
N ALA A 98 4.08 -9.31 -15.82
CA ALA A 98 2.82 -9.82 -15.29
C ALA A 98 2.49 -9.27 -13.89
N ARG A 99 3.48 -9.16 -12.99
CA ARG A 99 3.29 -8.54 -11.67
C ARG A 99 2.98 -7.05 -11.74
N SER A 100 3.46 -6.37 -12.77
CA SER A 100 3.16 -4.95 -12.99
C SER A 100 1.73 -4.81 -13.49
N GLU A 101 1.33 -5.59 -14.50
CA GLU A 101 -0.04 -5.64 -15.03
C GLU A 101 -1.07 -6.01 -13.95
N LEU A 102 -0.76 -6.97 -13.07
CA LEU A 102 -1.66 -7.36 -11.97
C LEU A 102 -2.07 -6.16 -11.10
N LYS A 103 -1.18 -5.20 -10.86
CA LYS A 103 -1.49 -4.00 -10.06
C LYS A 103 -2.54 -3.13 -10.71
N HIS A 104 -2.64 -3.16 -12.04
CA HIS A 104 -3.60 -2.38 -12.83
C HIS A 104 -4.83 -3.19 -13.24
N ALA A 105 -4.91 -4.48 -12.89
CA ALA A 105 -6.03 -5.34 -13.27
C ALA A 105 -7.40 -4.88 -12.74
N HIS A 106 -7.42 -4.02 -11.71
CA HIS A 106 -8.63 -3.40 -11.16
C HIS A 106 -8.98 -2.06 -11.84
N GLU A 107 -8.07 -1.49 -12.63
CA GLU A 107 -8.32 -0.27 -13.38
C GLU A 107 -9.19 -0.64 -14.58
N THR A 108 -10.35 0.01 -14.71
CA THR A 108 -11.16 -0.15 -15.93
C THR A 108 -10.31 0.36 -17.09
N PRO A 109 -10.14 -0.41 -18.18
CA PRO A 109 -9.37 0.08 -19.32
C PRO A 109 -9.96 1.43 -19.76
N PRO A 110 -9.13 2.43 -20.08
CA PRO A 110 -9.62 3.70 -20.56
C PRO A 110 -10.57 3.43 -21.71
N GLN A 111 -11.83 3.88 -21.59
CA GLN A 111 -12.75 3.87 -22.72
C GLN A 111 -12.06 4.67 -23.83
N GLU A 112 -11.59 3.98 -24.86
CA GLU A 112 -11.16 4.63 -26.09
C GLU A 112 -12.38 5.40 -26.63
N GLU A 113 -12.38 6.72 -26.43
CA GLU A 113 -13.33 7.62 -27.07
C GLU A 113 -13.14 7.45 -28.59
N ALA A 114 -14.17 6.89 -29.23
CA ALA A 114 -14.25 6.61 -30.67
C ALA A 114 -14.53 7.86 -31.49
#